data_AF-A0A9P6BIS5-F1
#
_entry.id   AF-A0A9P6BIS5-F1
#
_cell.length_a   1.000
_cell.length_b   1.000
_cell.length_c   1.000
_cell.angle_alpha   90.00
_cell.angle_beta   90.00
_cell.angle_gamma   90.00
#
_symmetry.space_group_name_H-M   'P 1'
#
loop_
_entity.id
_entity.type
_entity.pdbx_description
1 polymer ?
#
loop_
_entity_poly.entity_id
_entity_poly.type
_entity_poly.pdbx_seq_one_letter_code
_entity_poly.pdbx_strand_id
1 'polypeptide(L)'
;MNTDRVSMAFGVVSQAADGSLRTAISGRVAGFASSTKAELAGLLAAILVSPRDKPVTVKIDNMAVVTQFRTLILQRPDCTERQRIRSPYAIWWSAISNAYERQGSSVTVEWIKGHQGDRGNEAADKAAKSAHRGILWELNPTQHNDMMCHAYFNGAVAEDDLRQILKLQSA
;
A
#
# COMPACT_ATOMS: atom_id res chain seq x y z
N MET A 1 7.57 25.42 3.27
CA MET A 1 6.48 24.95 4.14
C MET A 1 6.89 23.59 4.68
N ASN A 2 7.03 23.46 6.00
CA ASN A 2 7.72 22.34 6.64
C ASN A 2 6.82 21.08 6.61
N THR A 3 6.97 20.22 5.60
CA THR A 3 6.19 18.98 5.42
C THR A 3 6.63 17.84 6.35
N ASP A 4 7.67 18.05 7.16
CA ASP A 4 8.31 17.06 8.06
C ASP A 4 7.43 16.57 9.23
N ARG A 5 6.15 16.96 9.31
CA ARG A 5 5.28 16.63 10.45
C ARG A 5 4.01 15.87 10.13
N VAL A 6 3.73 15.60 8.86
CA VAL A 6 2.54 14.83 8.47
C VAL A 6 2.96 13.41 8.10
N SER A 7 2.35 12.44 8.77
CA SER A 7 2.56 11.02 8.51
C SER A 7 1.28 10.27 8.85
N MET A 8 1.04 9.17 8.18
CA MET A 8 -0.05 8.25 8.53
C MET A 8 0.51 6.93 9.01
N ALA A 9 -0.25 6.24 9.86
CA ALA A 9 0.14 4.95 10.38
C ALA A 9 -0.67 3.84 9.71
N PHE A 10 -0.08 2.66 9.60
CA PHE A 10 -0.74 1.45 9.12
C PHE A 10 -0.53 0.33 10.14
N GLY A 11 -1.42 -0.65 10.13
CA GLY A 11 -1.34 -1.82 11.00
C GLY A 11 -1.87 -3.05 10.29
N VAL A 12 -1.13 -4.15 10.40
CA VAL A 12 -1.52 -5.47 9.87
C VAL A 12 -1.68 -6.41 11.05
N VAL A 13 -2.78 -7.15 11.06
CA VAL A 13 -3.05 -8.20 12.03
C VAL A 13 -3.16 -9.55 11.35
N SER A 14 -2.59 -10.57 11.96
CA SER A 14 -2.75 -11.97 11.54
C SER A 14 -3.73 -12.67 12.47
N GLN A 15 -4.60 -13.50 11.90
CA GLN A 15 -5.47 -14.40 12.66
C GLN A 15 -4.81 -15.78 12.79
N ALA A 16 -4.65 -16.25 14.03
CA ALA A 16 -4.19 -17.60 14.30
C ALA A 16 -5.34 -18.63 14.20
N ALA A 17 -4.99 -19.92 14.18
CA ALA A 17 -5.97 -21.00 14.04
C ALA A 17 -7.00 -21.05 15.20
N ASP A 18 -6.65 -20.53 16.37
CA ASP A 18 -7.54 -20.39 17.53
C ASP A 18 -8.48 -19.17 17.44
N GLY A 19 -8.41 -18.42 16.34
CA GLY A 19 -9.18 -17.19 16.11
C GLY A 19 -8.60 -15.96 16.80
N SER A 20 -7.47 -16.07 17.51
CA SER A 20 -6.81 -14.92 18.13
C SER A 20 -6.20 -14.00 17.08
N LEU A 21 -6.28 -12.68 17.32
CA LEU A 21 -5.72 -11.65 16.45
C LEU A 21 -4.46 -11.10 17.10
N ARG A 22 -3.37 -11.04 16.32
CA ARG A 22 -2.09 -10.49 16.76
C ARG A 22 -1.61 -9.47 15.73
N THR A 23 -1.08 -8.35 16.20
CA THR A 23 -0.38 -7.41 15.33
C THR A 23 0.84 -8.10 14.73
N ALA A 24 0.83 -8.29 13.42
CA ALA A 24 1.93 -8.90 12.69
C ALA A 24 3.02 -7.85 12.42
N ILE A 25 2.60 -6.68 11.95
CA ILE A 25 3.50 -5.58 11.61
C ILE A 25 2.72 -4.25 11.60
N SER A 26 3.37 -3.18 12.00
CA SER A 26 2.79 -1.84 11.96
C SER A 26 3.88 -0.79 11.83
N GLY A 27 3.52 0.39 11.35
CA GLY A 27 4.49 1.44 11.07
C GLY A 27 3.83 2.72 10.62
N ARG A 28 4.64 3.64 10.12
CA ARG A 28 4.23 4.95 9.59
C ARG A 28 4.74 5.13 8.18
N VAL A 29 4.07 5.98 7.42
CA VAL A 29 4.52 6.48 6.13
C VAL A 29 4.53 8.00 6.15
N ALA A 30 5.60 8.60 5.62
CA ALA A 30 5.77 10.05 5.54
C ALA A 30 4.97 10.64 4.37
N GLY A 31 4.77 11.96 4.40
CA GLY A 31 4.17 12.73 3.30
C GLY A 31 2.78 13.25 3.62
N PHE A 32 2.04 13.70 2.60
CA PHE A 32 0.66 14.14 2.76
C PHE A 32 -0.17 13.02 3.41
N ALA A 33 -1.04 13.38 4.36
CA ALA A 33 -1.88 12.42 5.06
C ALA A 33 -2.88 11.76 4.08
N SER A 34 -2.43 10.70 3.41
CA SER A 34 -3.20 9.94 2.43
C SER A 34 -3.56 8.57 2.99
N SER A 35 -4.86 8.32 3.18
CA SER A 35 -5.35 7.02 3.69
C SER A 35 -4.96 5.92 2.73
N THR A 36 -5.06 6.17 1.43
CA THR A 36 -4.57 5.28 0.37
C THR A 36 -3.11 4.89 0.56
N LYS A 37 -2.21 5.82 0.92
CA LYS A 37 -0.79 5.48 1.13
C LYS A 37 -0.58 4.56 2.34
N ALA A 38 -1.32 4.79 3.43
CA ALA A 38 -1.28 3.92 4.60
C ALA A 38 -1.82 2.51 4.27
N GLU A 39 -2.90 2.43 3.48
CA GLU A 39 -3.44 1.15 3.00
C GLU A 39 -2.45 0.39 2.10
N LEU A 40 -1.74 1.09 1.19
CA LEU A 40 -0.72 0.47 0.34
C LEU A 40 0.46 -0.04 1.16
N ALA A 41 0.88 0.69 2.19
CA ALA A 41 1.90 0.23 3.11
C ALA A 41 1.44 -0.99 3.91
N GLY A 42 0.18 -0.99 4.36
CA GLY A 42 -0.47 -2.15 4.99
C GLY A 42 -0.49 -3.38 4.08
N LEU A 43 -0.89 -3.22 2.81
CA LEU A 43 -0.91 -4.29 1.81
C LEU A 43 0.50 -4.84 1.55
N LEU A 44 1.48 -3.96 1.32
CA LEU A 44 2.87 -4.37 1.15
C LEU A 44 3.37 -5.16 2.37
N ALA A 45 3.11 -4.64 3.57
CA ALA A 45 3.53 -5.28 4.80
C ALA A 45 2.84 -6.65 5.00
N ALA A 46 1.56 -6.77 4.66
CA ALA A 46 0.80 -8.01 4.71
C ALA A 46 1.39 -9.07 3.76
N ILE A 47 1.78 -8.69 2.54
CA ILE A 47 2.44 -9.60 1.59
C ILE A 47 3.82 -10.02 2.12
N LEU A 48 4.61 -9.10 2.66
CA LEU A 48 5.96 -9.38 3.17
C LEU A 48 5.97 -10.34 4.36
N VAL A 49 4.96 -10.28 5.24
CA VAL A 49 4.83 -11.20 6.39
C VAL A 49 4.08 -12.49 6.05
N SER A 50 3.47 -12.57 4.87
CA SER A 50 2.75 -13.77 4.44
C SER A 50 3.74 -14.91 4.17
N PRO A 51 3.44 -16.14 4.64
CA PRO A 51 4.26 -17.30 4.30
C PRO A 51 4.32 -17.50 2.78
N ARG A 52 5.49 -17.90 2.29
CA ARG A 52 5.67 -18.21 0.87
C ARG A 52 4.82 -19.40 0.45
N ASP A 53 4.30 -19.33 -0.78
CA ASP A 53 3.58 -20.42 -1.46
C ASP A 53 2.36 -20.96 -0.70
N LYS A 54 1.84 -20.21 0.28
CA LYS A 54 0.61 -20.54 1.01
C LYS A 54 -0.49 -19.55 0.67
N PRO A 55 -1.73 -20.01 0.44
CA PRO A 55 -2.84 -19.10 0.21
C PRO A 55 -3.10 -18.26 1.46
N VAL A 56 -3.08 -16.95 1.30
CA VAL A 56 -3.38 -15.98 2.36
C VAL A 56 -4.36 -14.95 1.79
N THR A 57 -5.49 -14.76 2.46
CA THR A 57 -6.44 -13.69 2.12
C THR A 57 -6.14 -12.46 2.96
N VAL A 58 -5.76 -11.37 2.30
CA VAL A 58 -5.61 -10.05 2.89
C VAL A 58 -6.92 -9.29 2.71
N LYS A 59 -7.53 -8.85 3.82
CA LYS A 59 -8.75 -8.06 3.81
C LYS A 59 -8.41 -6.58 3.94
N ILE A 60 -8.97 -5.75 3.06
CA ILE A 60 -8.73 -4.30 3.00
C ILE A 60 -10.08 -3.58 2.89
N ASP A 61 -10.26 -2.48 3.60
CA ASP A 61 -11.52 -1.72 3.59
C ASP A 61 -11.59 -0.64 2.49
N ASN A 62 -10.48 -0.40 1.80
CA ASN A 62 -10.36 0.50 0.67
C ASN A 62 -10.57 -0.22 -0.68
N MET A 63 -11.78 -0.12 -1.22
CA MET A 63 -12.16 -0.73 -2.52
C MET A 63 -11.27 -0.27 -3.69
N ALA A 64 -10.76 0.97 -3.66
CA ALA A 64 -9.90 1.47 -4.73
C ALA A 64 -8.55 0.73 -4.75
N VAL A 65 -7.98 0.45 -3.57
CA VAL A 65 -6.75 -0.35 -3.44
C VAL A 65 -6.98 -1.77 -3.93
N VAL A 66 -8.08 -2.42 -3.54
CA VAL A 66 -8.42 -3.79 -4.00
C VAL A 66 -8.58 -3.84 -5.53
N THR A 67 -9.27 -2.85 -6.10
CA THR A 67 -9.47 -2.74 -7.56
C THR A 67 -8.14 -2.53 -8.29
N GLN A 68 -7.29 -1.62 -7.80
CA GLN A 68 -5.99 -1.36 -8.40
C GLN A 68 -5.04 -2.56 -8.26
N PHE A 69 -5.07 -3.31 -7.15
CA PHE A 69 -4.31 -4.54 -7.02
C PHE A 69 -4.68 -5.56 -8.10
N ARG A 70 -6.00 -5.75 -8.33
CA ARG A 70 -6.48 -6.63 -9.39
C ARG A 70 -5.96 -6.20 -10.76
N THR A 71 -6.03 -4.92 -11.08
CA THR A 71 -5.59 -4.40 -12.38
C THR A 71 -4.07 -4.47 -12.53
N LEU A 72 -3.32 -3.86 -11.61
CA LEU A 72 -1.87 -3.64 -11.76
C LEU A 72 -1.03 -4.88 -11.44
N ILE A 73 -1.53 -5.79 -10.60
CA ILE A 73 -0.78 -6.95 -10.12
C ILE A 73 -1.34 -8.25 -10.72
N LEU A 74 -2.63 -8.53 -10.55
CA LEU A 74 -3.22 -9.79 -11.04
C LEU A 74 -3.41 -9.80 -12.56
N GLN A 75 -3.76 -8.66 -13.15
CA GLN A 75 -3.95 -8.47 -14.60
C GLN A 75 -2.76 -7.71 -15.21
N ARG A 76 -1.57 -7.86 -14.61
CA ARG A 76 -0.36 -7.18 -15.05
C ARG A 76 -0.03 -7.35 -16.54
N PRO A 77 -0.24 -8.53 -17.18
CA PRO A 77 -0.04 -8.69 -18.63
C PRO A 77 -0.94 -7.80 -19.50
N ASP A 78 -2.14 -7.46 -19.01
CA ASP A 78 -3.10 -6.61 -19.73
C ASP A 78 -2.86 -5.11 -19.48
N CYS A 79 -1.96 -4.77 -18.56
CA CYS A 79 -1.65 -3.38 -18.20
C CYS A 79 -0.49 -2.83 -19.03
N THR A 80 -0.74 -1.73 -19.73
CA THR A 80 0.33 -0.98 -20.41
C THR A 80 1.28 -0.33 -19.39
N GLU A 81 2.54 -0.14 -19.78
CA GLU A 81 3.53 0.59 -18.96
C GLU A 81 3.05 1.99 -18.58
N ARG A 82 2.39 2.68 -19.53
CA ARG A 82 1.78 3.99 -19.29
C ARG A 82 0.72 3.96 -18.19
N GLN A 83 -0.11 2.91 -18.12
CA GLN A 83 -1.09 2.76 -17.05
C GLN A 83 -0.40 2.56 -15.70
N ARG A 84 0.68 1.77 -15.64
CA ARG A 84 1.44 1.56 -14.41
C ARG A 84 2.11 2.83 -13.91
N ILE A 85 2.83 3.55 -14.79
CA ILE A 85 3.56 4.78 -14.42
C ILE A 85 2.61 5.91 -14.00
N ARG A 86 1.43 6.00 -14.62
CA ARG A 86 0.46 7.06 -14.31
C ARG A 86 -0.51 6.71 -13.18
N SER A 87 -0.42 5.51 -12.63
CA SER A 87 -1.23 5.12 -11.48
C SER A 87 -0.77 5.93 -10.26
N PRO A 88 -1.69 6.50 -9.46
CA PRO A 88 -1.34 7.06 -8.18
C PRO A 88 -0.56 6.04 -7.36
N TYR A 89 0.50 6.49 -6.70
CA TYR A 89 1.41 5.70 -5.90
C TYR A 89 2.10 4.58 -6.70
N ALA A 90 2.46 4.83 -7.98
CA ALA A 90 3.10 3.86 -8.87
C ALA A 90 4.30 3.12 -8.24
N ILE A 91 5.14 3.81 -7.45
CA ILE A 91 6.27 3.19 -6.74
C ILE A 91 5.80 2.16 -5.70
N TRP A 92 4.74 2.48 -4.95
CA TRP A 92 4.15 1.53 -4.00
C TRP A 92 3.62 0.30 -4.72
N TRP A 93 2.95 0.49 -5.88
CA TRP A 93 2.50 -0.62 -6.71
C TRP A 93 3.64 -1.46 -7.26
N SER A 94 4.76 -0.85 -7.67
CA SER A 94 5.96 -1.59 -8.08
C SER A 94 6.55 -2.39 -6.92
N ALA A 95 6.63 -1.82 -5.72
CA ALA A 95 7.08 -2.53 -4.52
C ALA A 95 6.17 -3.72 -4.19
N ILE A 96 4.86 -3.53 -4.26
CA ILE A 96 3.84 -4.56 -4.05
C ILE A 96 3.97 -5.68 -5.10
N SER A 97 4.16 -5.34 -6.38
CA SER A 97 4.36 -6.34 -7.45
C SER A 97 5.58 -7.21 -7.18
N ASN A 98 6.71 -6.58 -6.85
CA ASN A 98 7.94 -7.30 -6.54
C ASN A 98 7.79 -8.19 -5.29
N ALA A 99 7.10 -7.69 -4.26
CA ALA A 99 6.84 -8.47 -3.04
C ALA A 99 5.92 -9.65 -3.32
N TYR A 100 4.87 -9.45 -4.11
CA TYR A 100 3.91 -10.48 -4.50
C TYR A 100 4.55 -11.61 -5.30
N GLU A 101 5.38 -11.27 -6.30
CA GLU A 101 6.13 -12.25 -7.09
C GLU A 101 7.11 -13.04 -6.21
N ARG A 102 7.83 -12.37 -5.29
CA ARG A 102 8.75 -13.02 -4.36
C ARG A 102 8.06 -13.87 -3.30
N GLN A 103 6.80 -13.58 -3.01
CA GLN A 103 5.98 -14.35 -2.06
C GLN A 103 5.46 -15.66 -2.69
N GLY A 104 5.48 -15.79 -4.01
CA GLY A 104 4.96 -16.95 -4.74
C GLY A 104 3.58 -16.73 -5.35
N SER A 105 3.13 -15.46 -5.43
CA SER A 105 1.87 -15.07 -6.08
C SER A 105 0.62 -15.78 -5.52
N SER A 106 0.61 -16.14 -4.24
CA SER A 106 -0.48 -16.90 -3.62
C SER A 106 -1.39 -16.06 -2.71
N VAL A 107 -1.07 -14.78 -2.49
CA VAL A 107 -1.91 -13.85 -1.75
C VAL A 107 -3.14 -13.46 -2.57
N THR A 108 -4.32 -13.53 -1.95
CA THR A 108 -5.56 -12.92 -2.46
C THR A 108 -5.88 -11.66 -1.68
N VAL A 109 -6.51 -10.68 -2.33
CA VAL A 109 -6.93 -9.43 -1.69
C VAL A 109 -8.43 -9.28 -1.84
N GLU A 110 -9.12 -9.16 -0.71
CA GLU A 110 -10.58 -9.05 -0.65
C GLU A 110 -11.00 -7.71 -0.04
N TRP A 111 -12.00 -7.09 -0.66
CA TRP A 111 -12.62 -5.90 -0.11
C TRP A 111 -13.58 -6.29 1.01
N ILE A 112 -13.46 -5.60 2.14
CA ILE A 112 -14.44 -5.62 3.22
C ILE A 112 -15.02 -4.23 3.40
N LYS A 113 -16.27 -4.15 3.86
CA LYS A 113 -16.87 -2.85 4.16
C LYS A 113 -16.31 -2.34 5.49
N GLY A 114 -15.69 -1.16 5.46
CA GLY A 114 -15.22 -0.47 6.66
C GLY A 114 -16.35 -0.23 7.66
N HIS A 115 -15.99 -0.19 8.95
CA HIS A 115 -16.89 0.13 10.06
C HIS A 115 -18.13 -0.77 10.23
N GLN A 116 -18.03 -2.05 9.84
CA GLN A 116 -19.11 -3.04 10.04
C GLN A 116 -18.88 -4.00 11.22
N GLY A 117 -17.94 -3.71 12.12
CA GLY A 117 -17.67 -4.59 13.27
C GLY A 117 -16.80 -5.81 12.94
N ASP A 118 -16.08 -5.81 11.82
CA ASP A 118 -15.11 -6.87 11.52
C ASP A 118 -13.95 -6.78 12.54
N ARG A 119 -13.84 -7.81 13.38
CA ARG A 119 -12.85 -7.86 14.46
C ARG A 119 -11.42 -7.70 13.96
N GLY A 120 -11.11 -8.20 12.76
CA GLY A 120 -9.80 -8.07 12.13
C GLY A 120 -9.52 -6.63 11.73
N ASN A 121 -10.47 -5.98 11.06
CA ASN A 121 -10.37 -4.58 10.65
C ASN A 121 -10.20 -3.65 11.85
N GLU A 122 -11.04 -3.82 12.89
CA GLU A 122 -10.94 -3.02 14.11
C GLU A 122 -9.59 -3.20 14.83
N ALA A 123 -9.05 -4.42 14.82
CA ALA A 123 -7.74 -4.69 15.39
C ALA A 123 -6.61 -4.06 14.56
N ALA A 124 -6.73 -4.05 13.22
CA ALA A 124 -5.81 -3.36 12.31
C ALA A 124 -5.83 -1.83 12.54
N ASP A 125 -7.01 -1.23 12.64
CA ASP A 125 -7.18 0.20 12.98
C ASP A 125 -6.55 0.55 14.33
N LYS A 126 -6.74 -0.31 15.33
CA LYS A 126 -6.13 -0.14 16.66
C LYS A 126 -4.60 -0.26 16.58
N ALA A 127 -4.08 -1.19 15.79
CA ALA A 127 -2.66 -1.35 15.57
C ALA A 127 -2.06 -0.12 14.87
N ALA A 128 -2.73 0.42 13.85
CA ALA A 128 -2.34 1.64 13.16
C ALA A 128 -2.31 2.84 14.12
N LYS A 129 -3.37 3.05 14.92
CA LYS A 129 -3.41 4.12 15.93
C LYS A 129 -2.26 4.03 16.94
N SER A 130 -1.89 2.81 17.32
CA SER A 130 -0.77 2.57 18.25
C SER A 130 0.60 2.82 17.60
N ALA A 131 0.69 2.70 16.28
CA ALA A 131 1.92 2.84 15.51
C ALA A 131 2.26 4.31 15.14
N HIS A 132 1.48 5.31 15.58
CA HIS A 132 1.81 6.72 15.35
C HIS A 132 3.15 7.19 15.93
N ARG A 133 3.79 6.39 16.79
CA ARG A 133 5.17 6.61 17.27
C ARG A 133 6.14 5.51 16.82
N GLY A 134 5.72 4.67 15.89
CA GLY A 134 6.47 3.55 15.35
C GLY A 134 7.44 3.94 14.24
N ILE A 135 8.02 2.91 13.62
CA ILE A 135 9.04 3.02 12.58
C ILE A 135 8.44 3.64 11.31
N LEU A 136 9.20 4.55 10.70
CA LEU A 136 8.88 5.14 9.41
C LEU A 136 9.31 4.20 8.27
N TRP A 137 8.36 3.86 7.40
CA TRP A 137 8.58 3.11 6.17
C TRP A 137 8.77 4.09 5.01
N GLU A 138 9.90 3.95 4.33
CA GLU A 138 10.24 4.72 3.15
C GLU A 138 10.63 3.75 2.04
N LEU A 139 10.06 3.96 0.85
CA LEU A 139 10.46 3.22 -0.34
C LEU A 139 11.60 3.95 -1.03
N ASN A 140 12.63 3.21 -1.42
CA ASN A 140 13.70 3.76 -2.23
C ASN A 140 13.36 3.64 -3.72
N PRO A 141 13.01 4.75 -4.42
CA PRO A 141 12.62 4.73 -5.82
C PRO A 141 13.67 4.07 -6.73
N THR A 142 14.96 4.18 -6.41
CA THR A 142 16.05 3.72 -7.28
C THR A 142 16.24 2.20 -7.29
N GLN A 143 15.46 1.45 -6.51
CA GLN A 143 15.60 -0.01 -6.37
C GLN A 143 14.49 -0.78 -7.11
N HIS A 144 13.66 -0.10 -7.92
CA HIS A 144 12.52 -0.69 -8.59
C HIS A 144 12.76 -0.88 -10.09
N ASN A 145 13.18 -2.09 -10.49
CA ASN A 145 13.50 -2.42 -11.90
C ASN A 145 12.30 -2.34 -12.86
N ASP A 146 11.07 -2.34 -12.34
CA ASP A 146 9.85 -2.35 -13.15
C ASP A 146 9.41 -0.93 -13.60
N MET A 147 10.08 0.10 -13.11
CA MET A 147 9.83 1.49 -13.49
C MET A 147 11.09 2.09 -14.11
N MET A 148 11.09 2.25 -15.43
CA MET A 148 12.24 2.81 -16.16
C MET A 148 12.40 4.31 -15.97
N CYS A 149 11.38 5.01 -15.48
CA CYS A 149 11.43 6.43 -15.19
C CYS A 149 10.59 6.81 -13.97
N HIS A 150 11.06 7.83 -13.24
CA HIS A 150 10.37 8.43 -12.12
C HIS A 150 10.11 9.91 -12.41
N ALA A 151 8.91 10.34 -12.08
CA ALA A 151 8.53 11.75 -12.10
C ALA A 151 8.95 12.41 -10.79
N TYR A 152 9.58 13.58 -10.85
CA TYR A 152 9.89 14.38 -9.67
C TYR A 152 9.12 15.70 -9.69
N PHE A 153 8.63 16.12 -8.53
CA PHE A 153 8.02 17.43 -8.30
C PHE A 153 8.59 18.02 -7.02
N ASN A 154 9.12 19.25 -7.08
CA ASN A 154 9.80 19.93 -5.97
C ASN A 154 10.88 19.08 -5.25
N GLY A 155 11.65 18.30 -6.00
CA GLY A 155 12.74 17.48 -5.47
C GLY A 155 12.30 16.17 -4.80
N ALA A 156 11.00 15.89 -4.73
CA ALA A 156 10.44 14.61 -4.27
C ALA A 156 9.85 13.82 -5.45
N VAL A 157 9.72 12.51 -5.31
CA VAL A 157 9.02 11.71 -6.33
C VAL A 157 7.55 12.06 -6.31
N ALA A 158 6.97 12.32 -7.49
CA ALA A 158 5.54 12.56 -7.64
C ALA A 158 4.77 11.26 -7.32
N GLU A 159 3.97 11.30 -6.26
CA GLU A 159 3.13 10.17 -5.84
C GLU A 159 1.76 10.16 -6.54
N ASP A 160 1.37 11.24 -7.22
CA ASP A 160 0.13 11.35 -7.98
C ASP A 160 0.37 11.44 -9.50
N ASP A 161 -0.69 11.28 -10.30
CA ASP A 161 -0.62 11.47 -11.75
C ASP A 161 -0.18 12.92 -12.06
N LEU A 162 1.02 13.07 -12.63
CA LEU A 162 1.58 14.38 -13.02
C LEU A 162 0.59 15.24 -13.81
N ARG A 163 -0.24 14.64 -14.67
CA ARG A 163 -1.22 15.39 -15.44
C ARG A 163 -2.29 15.99 -14.54
N GLN A 164 -2.70 15.28 -13.49
CA GLN A 164 -3.64 15.81 -12.50
C GLN A 164 -2.99 16.92 -11.67
N ILE A 165 -1.73 16.72 -11.24
CA ILE A 165 -0.96 17.73 -10.52
C ILE A 165 -0.87 19.03 -11.33
N LEU A 166 -0.49 18.94 -12.60
CA LEU A 166 -0.38 20.12 -13.48
C LEU A 166 -1.73 20.82 -13.69
N LYS A 167 -2.83 20.07 -13.81
CA LYS A 167 -4.17 20.66 -13.94
C LYS A 167 -4.60 21.45 -12.71
N LEU A 168 -4.21 21.00 -11.51
CA LEU A 168 -4.52 21.67 -10.24
C LEU A 168 -3.72 22.96 -10.05
N GLN A 169 -2.61 23.15 -10.77
CA GLN A 169 -1.78 24.37 -10.72
C GLN A 169 -2.19 25.42 -11.76
N SER A 170 -3.02 25.04 -12.74
CA SER A 170 -3.51 25.91 -13.81
C SER A 170 -4.90 26.51 -13.56
N ALA A 171 -5.43 26.35 -12.35
CA ALA A 171 -6.73 26.86 -11.89
C ALA A 171 -6.53 27.91 -10.78
#